data_AF-A0AAN6EAG4-F1
#
_entry.id   AF-A0AAN6EAG4-F1
#
_cell.length_a   1.000
_cell.length_b   1.000
_cell.length_c   1.000
_cell.angle_alpha   90.00
_cell.angle_beta   90.00
_cell.angle_gamma   90.00
#
_symmetry.space_group_name_H-M   'P 1'
#
loop_
_entity.id
_entity.type
_entity.pdbx_description
1 polymer ?
#
loop_
_entity_poly.entity_id
_entity_poly.type
_entity_poly.pdbx_seq_one_letter_code
_entity_poly.pdbx_strand_id
1 'polypeptide(L)'
;MLALRAVSATGSRSRLYAKLRSPRLDRFISTALLDRRLALWNSEKERQGTYAVEHASERTDSALINVSILGKEQSAMANVSRPLDLARKYDQKNAKKYIAALVNDTMVWDMQRPLPESAVSLKFLQFDVEDDPVAKEVFWHSSAHVMGAALEQIYGDDLLLCDGPALPEGGFFYEFLLLNPEQRVAVDRLDRYTPYTDRINQLCGVGAPPGSIRFLTAADLSAVQ
;
A
#
# COMPACT_ATOMS: atom_id res chain seq x y z
N MET A 1 -17.26 34.49 -21.38
CA MET A 1 -18.38 35.24 -20.77
C MET A 1 -19.66 34.46 -20.99
N LEU A 2 -20.03 33.56 -20.07
CA LEU A 2 -21.40 33.00 -19.98
C LEU A 2 -21.58 32.44 -18.56
N ALA A 3 -22.61 32.94 -17.90
CA ALA A 3 -22.88 32.82 -16.47
C ALA A 3 -23.63 31.52 -16.12
N LEU A 4 -23.41 30.98 -14.92
CA LEU A 4 -24.34 30.03 -14.31
C LEU A 4 -25.00 30.62 -13.06
N ARG A 5 -26.33 30.65 -13.12
CA ARG A 5 -27.30 31.11 -12.13
C ARG A 5 -27.48 30.04 -11.03
N ALA A 6 -27.51 30.47 -9.77
CA ALA A 6 -28.03 29.68 -8.67
C ALA A 6 -29.57 29.72 -8.69
N VAL A 7 -30.23 28.57 -8.54
CA VAL A 7 -31.68 28.49 -8.29
C VAL A 7 -31.88 27.89 -6.90
N SER A 8 -32.41 28.72 -6.00
CA SER A 8 -33.01 28.31 -4.74
C SER A 8 -34.38 27.70 -5.02
N ALA A 9 -34.61 26.47 -4.56
CA ALA A 9 -35.93 25.84 -4.58
C ALA A 9 -36.37 25.52 -3.14
N THR A 10 -37.12 26.43 -2.56
CA THR A 10 -38.00 26.19 -1.40
C THR A 10 -39.19 25.34 -1.84
N GLY A 11 -39.41 24.17 -1.25
CA GLY A 11 -40.59 23.36 -1.53
C GLY A 11 -40.71 22.11 -0.66
N SER A 12 -41.66 22.14 0.27
CA SER A 12 -42.04 21.05 1.18
C SER A 12 -42.40 19.77 0.43
N ARG A 13 -41.70 18.66 0.72
CA ARG A 13 -42.13 17.28 0.41
C ARG A 13 -41.80 16.35 1.56
N SER A 14 -42.67 16.38 2.57
CA SER A 14 -42.79 15.34 3.58
C SER A 14 -43.38 14.04 2.99
N ARG A 15 -42.81 12.91 3.41
CA ARG A 15 -43.34 11.53 3.34
C ARG A 15 -43.38 10.88 1.96
N LEU A 16 -42.30 10.19 1.58
CA LEU A 16 -42.32 8.93 0.79
C LEU A 16 -40.94 8.26 0.55
N TYR A 17 -39.95 8.47 1.42
CA TYR A 17 -38.64 7.77 1.34
C TYR A 17 -38.31 6.97 2.60
N ALA A 18 -39.32 6.38 3.22
CA ALA A 18 -39.17 5.52 4.39
C ALA A 18 -39.56 4.07 4.03
N LYS A 19 -38.70 3.39 3.27
CA LYS A 19 -38.52 1.92 3.23
C LYS A 19 -37.58 1.56 2.08
N LEU A 20 -36.63 0.67 2.37
CA LEU A 20 -35.53 0.21 1.50
C LEU A 20 -34.30 1.13 1.45
N ARG A 21 -33.70 1.39 2.61
CA ARG A 21 -32.24 1.42 2.67
C ARG A 21 -31.82 0.04 3.15
N SER A 22 -31.16 -0.73 2.28
CA SER A 22 -30.19 -1.72 2.76
C SER A 22 -29.31 -1.00 3.79
N PRO A 23 -28.84 -1.66 4.87
CA PRO A 23 -27.82 -1.05 5.68
C PRO A 23 -26.69 -0.70 4.71
N ARG A 24 -26.51 0.59 4.45
CA ARG A 24 -25.28 1.04 3.82
C ARG A 24 -24.24 0.51 4.79
N LEU A 25 -23.43 -0.43 4.32
CA LEU A 25 -22.10 -0.60 4.86
C LEU A 25 -21.42 0.72 4.54
N ASP A 26 -21.72 1.74 5.34
CA ASP A 26 -20.88 2.92 5.43
C ASP A 26 -19.57 2.32 5.92
N ARG A 27 -18.63 2.16 4.98
CA ARG A 27 -17.26 1.75 5.27
C ARG A 27 -16.65 2.92 6.02
N PHE A 28 -17.02 3.09 7.27
CA PHE A 28 -16.31 3.94 8.20
C PHE A 28 -15.01 3.19 8.49
N ILE A 29 -13.97 3.52 7.73
CA ILE A 29 -12.61 3.19 8.13
C ILE A 29 -12.28 4.17 9.26
N SER A 30 -12.82 3.87 10.43
CA SER A 30 -12.66 4.67 11.64
C SER A 30 -11.43 4.15 12.38
N THR A 31 -10.60 5.06 12.85
CA THR A 31 -9.55 4.79 13.85
C THR A 31 -10.13 4.21 15.13
N ALA A 32 -11.38 4.52 15.49
CA ALA A 32 -12.08 3.86 16.61
C ALA A 32 -12.32 2.35 16.39
N LEU A 33 -12.20 1.86 15.15
CA LEU A 33 -12.26 0.43 14.83
C LEU A 33 -10.88 -0.22 14.70
N LEU A 34 -9.78 0.49 14.98
CA LEU A 34 -8.42 -0.02 14.81
C LEU A 34 -8.21 -1.31 15.59
N ASP A 35 -8.55 -1.35 16.88
CA ASP A 35 -8.38 -2.53 17.73
C ASP A 35 -9.20 -3.72 17.23
N ARG A 36 -10.42 -3.46 16.75
CA ARG A 36 -11.28 -4.50 16.17
C ARG A 36 -10.70 -5.04 14.87
N ARG A 37 -10.22 -4.18 13.97
CA ARG A 37 -9.56 -4.58 12.72
C ARG A 37 -8.31 -5.39 13.00
N LEU A 38 -7.50 -4.96 13.97
CA LEU A 38 -6.31 -5.65 14.40
C LEU A 38 -6.63 -7.03 15.00
N ALA A 39 -7.68 -7.13 15.82
CA ALA A 39 -8.14 -8.40 16.38
C ALA A 39 -8.58 -9.38 15.28
N LEU A 40 -9.36 -8.91 14.29
CA LEU A 40 -9.78 -9.72 13.15
C LEU A 40 -8.57 -10.18 12.32
N TRP A 41 -7.64 -9.26 12.02
CA TRP A 41 -6.41 -9.59 11.29
C TRP A 41 -5.56 -10.62 12.02
N ASN A 42 -5.35 -10.43 13.32
CA ASN A 42 -4.55 -11.35 14.13
C ASN A 42 -5.21 -12.74 14.23
N SER A 43 -6.54 -12.79 14.41
CA SER A 43 -7.29 -14.04 14.43
C SER A 43 -7.19 -14.78 13.09
N GLU A 44 -7.31 -14.08 11.96
CA GLU A 44 -7.16 -14.70 10.64
C GLU A 44 -5.71 -15.15 10.38
N LYS A 45 -4.72 -14.34 10.77
CA LYS A 45 -3.31 -14.69 10.68
C LYS A 45 -3.00 -15.96 11.48
N GLU A 46 -3.54 -16.07 12.69
CA GLU A 46 -3.41 -17.27 13.52
C GLU A 46 -4.12 -18.46 12.88
N ARG A 47 -5.35 -18.30 12.41
CA ARG A 47 -6.11 -19.34 11.71
C ARG A 47 -5.34 -19.90 10.51
N GLN A 48 -4.76 -19.03 9.68
CA GLN A 48 -3.93 -19.44 8.55
C GLN A 48 -2.63 -20.11 9.00
N GLY A 49 -2.01 -19.64 10.09
CA GLY A 49 -0.83 -20.26 10.69
C GLY A 49 -1.11 -21.68 11.21
N THR A 50 -2.20 -21.86 11.95
CA THR A 50 -2.66 -23.17 12.45
C THR A 50 -3.02 -24.09 11.29
N TYR A 51 -3.81 -23.62 10.33
CA TYR A 51 -4.16 -24.38 9.14
C TYR A 51 -2.90 -24.86 8.40
N ALA A 52 -1.90 -23.97 8.26
CA ALA A 52 -0.62 -24.30 7.68
C ALA A 52 0.11 -25.42 8.46
N VAL A 53 0.13 -25.38 9.79
CA VAL A 53 0.79 -26.42 10.60
C VAL A 53 0.03 -27.75 10.58
N GLU A 54 -1.29 -27.73 10.76
CA GLU A 54 -2.13 -28.93 10.81
C GLU A 54 -2.11 -29.71 9.49
N HIS A 55 -2.16 -28.99 8.37
CA HIS A 55 -2.14 -29.60 7.04
C HIS A 55 -0.70 -29.76 6.53
N ALA A 56 0.33 -29.56 7.35
CA ALA A 56 1.72 -29.70 6.92
C ALA A 56 2.07 -31.15 6.53
N SER A 57 1.46 -32.16 7.18
CA SER A 57 1.64 -33.58 6.83
C SER A 57 0.82 -34.01 5.61
N GLU A 58 -0.27 -33.30 5.31
CA GLU A 58 -1.14 -33.55 4.15
C GLU A 58 -0.65 -32.80 2.90
N ARG A 59 0.17 -31.77 3.08
CA ARG A 59 0.85 -31.07 2.00
C ARG A 59 1.85 -31.99 1.29
N THR A 60 1.43 -32.52 0.15
CA THR A 60 2.35 -32.87 -0.96
C THR A 60 3.02 -31.62 -1.58
N ASP A 61 2.58 -30.44 -1.15
CA ASP A 61 2.81 -29.10 -1.72
C ASP A 61 4.15 -28.46 -1.36
N SER A 62 4.96 -29.09 -0.50
CA SER A 62 6.34 -28.69 -0.25
C SER A 62 7.26 -29.46 -1.19
N ALA A 63 7.04 -29.28 -2.49
CA ALA A 63 7.88 -29.86 -3.52
C ALA A 63 9.22 -29.12 -3.58
N LEU A 64 10.29 -29.86 -3.86
CA LEU A 64 11.55 -29.26 -4.28
C LEU A 64 11.31 -28.65 -5.67
N ILE A 65 11.42 -27.33 -5.76
CA ILE A 65 11.32 -26.57 -7.01
C ILE A 65 12.71 -26.09 -7.41
N ASN A 66 12.98 -26.06 -8.72
CA ASN A 66 14.17 -25.42 -9.27
C ASN A 66 13.76 -24.03 -9.78
N VAL A 67 14.40 -23.01 -9.20
CA VAL A 67 14.12 -21.61 -9.48
C VAL A 67 15.36 -20.98 -10.08
N SER A 68 15.22 -20.35 -11.24
CA SER A 68 16.29 -19.58 -11.87
C SER A 68 16.45 -18.23 -11.19
N ILE A 69 17.61 -18.01 -10.57
CA ILE A 69 17.97 -16.78 -9.85
C ILE A 69 19.27 -16.26 -10.46
N LEU A 70 19.25 -15.04 -11.00
CA LEU A 70 20.43 -14.41 -11.64
C LEU A 70 21.09 -15.32 -12.70
N GLY A 71 20.27 -16.06 -13.47
CA GLY A 71 20.73 -16.99 -14.51
C GLY A 71 21.29 -18.31 -14.00
N LYS A 72 21.10 -18.65 -12.72
CA LYS A 72 21.51 -19.92 -12.12
C LYS A 72 20.31 -20.63 -11.51
N GLU A 73 20.18 -21.91 -11.80
CA GLU A 73 19.17 -22.77 -11.17
C GLU A 73 19.51 -23.01 -9.68
N GLN A 74 18.53 -22.78 -8.83
CA GLN A 74 18.62 -22.95 -7.39
C GLN A 74 17.45 -23.76 -6.86
N SER A 75 17.73 -24.77 -6.04
CA SER A 75 16.69 -25.54 -5.39
C SER A 75 16.08 -24.76 -4.22
N ALA A 76 14.76 -24.69 -4.20
CA ALA A 76 13.96 -24.10 -3.15
C ALA A 76 12.80 -25.05 -2.79
N MET A 77 12.19 -24.83 -1.64
CA MET A 77 11.00 -25.57 -1.21
C MET A 77 9.78 -24.70 -1.47
N ALA A 78 8.86 -25.17 -2.31
CA ALA A 78 7.59 -24.51 -2.53
C ALA A 78 6.81 -24.38 -1.21
N ASN A 79 6.04 -23.30 -1.08
CA ASN A 79 5.22 -22.96 0.09
C ASN A 79 5.98 -22.83 1.43
N VAL A 80 7.32 -22.84 1.38
CA VAL A 80 8.21 -22.76 2.55
C VAL A 80 9.29 -21.69 2.33
N SER A 81 10.07 -21.83 1.26
CA SER A 81 11.17 -20.91 0.95
C SER A 81 10.63 -19.54 0.55
N ARG A 82 11.19 -18.48 1.12
CA ARG A 82 10.80 -17.10 0.81
C ARG A 82 11.84 -16.45 -0.09
N PRO A 83 11.46 -15.49 -0.95
CA PRO A 83 12.43 -14.73 -1.74
C PRO A 83 13.54 -14.11 -0.87
N LEU A 84 13.23 -13.65 0.34
CA LEU A 84 14.22 -13.10 1.28
C LEU A 84 15.28 -14.12 1.71
N ASP A 85 14.90 -15.38 1.90
CA ASP A 85 15.83 -16.44 2.30
C ASP A 85 16.80 -16.76 1.15
N LEU A 86 16.26 -16.81 -0.08
CA LEU A 86 17.06 -17.00 -1.29
C LEU A 86 17.96 -15.79 -1.57
N ALA A 87 17.47 -14.57 -1.39
CA ALA A 87 18.28 -13.36 -1.51
C ALA A 87 19.44 -13.37 -0.53
N ARG A 88 19.21 -13.72 0.74
CA ARG A 88 20.28 -13.83 1.75
C ARG A 88 21.33 -14.87 1.41
N LYS A 89 20.92 -15.95 0.74
CA LYS A 89 21.80 -17.05 0.33
C LYS A 89 22.61 -16.73 -0.93
N TYR A 90 22.00 -16.07 -1.92
CA TYR A 90 22.57 -15.92 -3.27
C TYR A 90 23.02 -14.50 -3.63
N ASP A 91 22.47 -13.47 -2.98
CA ASP A 91 22.93 -12.08 -3.06
C ASP A 91 22.87 -11.41 -1.68
N GLN A 92 23.71 -11.90 -0.76
CA GLN A 92 23.74 -11.44 0.63
C GLN A 92 23.98 -9.93 0.75
N LYS A 93 24.75 -9.34 -0.18
CA LYS A 93 25.10 -7.91 -0.17
C LYS A 93 23.88 -7.04 -0.46
N ASN A 94 23.03 -7.45 -1.39
CA ASN A 94 21.84 -6.69 -1.79
C ASN A 94 20.54 -7.21 -1.15
N ALA A 95 20.57 -8.30 -0.40
CA ALA A 95 19.38 -8.89 0.22
C ALA A 95 18.51 -7.92 1.05
N LYS A 96 19.13 -6.90 1.66
CA LYS A 96 18.42 -5.85 2.42
C LYS A 96 17.85 -4.71 1.56
N LYS A 97 18.33 -4.58 0.32
CA LYS A 97 17.92 -3.55 -0.64
C LYS A 97 16.72 -3.97 -1.49
N TYR A 98 16.46 -5.27 -1.57
CA TYR A 98 15.34 -5.78 -2.34
C TYR A 98 14.01 -5.46 -1.66
N ILE A 99 13.11 -4.85 -2.41
CA ILE A 99 11.79 -4.42 -1.94
C ILE A 99 10.71 -5.46 -2.25
N ALA A 100 10.89 -6.21 -3.34
CA ALA A 100 9.98 -7.25 -3.80
C ALA A 100 10.75 -8.23 -4.71
N ALA A 101 10.08 -9.29 -5.13
CA ALA A 101 10.55 -10.17 -6.18
C ALA A 101 9.50 -10.29 -7.29
N LEU A 102 9.96 -10.60 -8.49
CA LEU A 102 9.12 -10.92 -9.64
C LEU A 102 9.27 -12.41 -9.91
N VAL A 103 8.17 -13.14 -9.74
CA VAL A 103 8.08 -14.59 -9.99
C VAL A 103 7.59 -14.79 -11.42
N ASN A 104 8.27 -15.67 -12.16
CA ASN A 104 7.93 -16.00 -13.56
C ASN A 104 7.77 -14.76 -14.45
N ASP A 105 8.61 -13.74 -14.18
CA ASP A 105 8.67 -12.47 -14.91
C ASP A 105 7.36 -11.66 -14.98
N THR A 106 6.32 -12.06 -14.23
CA THR A 106 4.96 -11.53 -14.36
C THR A 106 4.30 -11.20 -13.02
N MET A 107 4.60 -11.96 -11.98
CA MET A 107 3.91 -11.85 -10.70
C MET A 107 4.78 -11.16 -9.65
N VAL A 108 4.37 -9.96 -9.21
CA VAL A 108 5.01 -9.29 -8.08
C VAL A 108 4.72 -10.09 -6.80
N TRP A 109 5.77 -10.31 -6.01
CA TRP A 109 5.75 -11.19 -4.85
C TRP A 109 6.50 -10.56 -3.67
N ASP A 110 5.88 -10.58 -2.50
CA ASP A 110 6.50 -10.04 -1.29
C ASP A 110 7.70 -10.88 -0.87
N MET A 111 8.74 -10.20 -0.39
CA MET A 111 9.99 -10.86 0.02
C MET A 111 9.81 -11.89 1.13
N GLN A 112 8.78 -11.73 1.98
CA GLN A 112 8.49 -12.63 3.11
C GLN A 112 7.41 -13.66 2.80
N ARG A 113 6.75 -13.57 1.64
CA ARG A 113 5.71 -14.52 1.24
C ARG A 113 6.38 -15.79 0.71
N PRO A 114 6.00 -16.99 1.21
CA PRO A 114 6.53 -18.24 0.66
C PRO A 114 6.27 -18.34 -0.85
N LEU A 115 7.22 -18.93 -1.58
CA LEU A 115 7.12 -19.09 -3.03
C LEU A 115 6.01 -20.09 -3.40
N PRO A 116 5.28 -19.86 -4.49
CA PRO A 116 4.32 -20.84 -5.00
C PRO A 116 5.05 -22.01 -5.68
N GLU A 117 4.37 -23.15 -5.82
CA GLU A 117 4.89 -24.31 -6.56
C GLU A 117 5.19 -24.01 -8.03
N SER A 118 4.46 -23.07 -8.61
CA SER A 118 4.64 -22.64 -9.99
C SER A 118 5.87 -21.77 -10.21
N ALA A 119 6.65 -21.44 -9.17
CA ALA A 119 7.83 -20.59 -9.31
C ALA A 119 8.96 -21.32 -10.06
N VAL A 120 9.31 -20.78 -11.24
CA VAL A 120 10.39 -21.27 -12.11
C VAL A 120 11.49 -20.21 -12.29
N SER A 121 11.14 -18.92 -12.29
CA SER A 121 12.11 -17.82 -12.27
C SER A 121 11.85 -16.86 -11.13
N LEU A 122 12.92 -16.26 -10.60
CA LEU A 122 12.85 -15.26 -9.54
C LEU A 122 13.83 -14.13 -9.81
N LYS A 123 13.30 -12.94 -10.08
CA LYS A 123 14.06 -11.69 -10.22
C LYS A 123 13.86 -10.84 -8.98
N PHE A 124 14.93 -10.43 -8.32
CA PHE A 124 14.84 -9.50 -7.20
C PHE A 124 14.69 -8.06 -7.71
N LEU A 125 13.76 -7.32 -7.11
CA LEU A 125 13.47 -5.92 -7.44
C LEU A 125 14.11 -5.01 -6.40
N GLN A 126 14.85 -4.00 -6.86
CA GLN A 126 15.45 -2.95 -6.03
C GLN A 126 15.13 -1.58 -6.62
N PHE A 127 14.92 -0.60 -5.74
CA PHE A 127 14.57 0.76 -6.18
C PHE A 127 15.75 1.48 -6.85
N ASP A 128 16.97 1.28 -6.35
CA ASP A 128 18.17 2.01 -6.77
C ASP A 128 18.75 1.54 -8.13
N VAL A 129 18.16 0.51 -8.76
CA VAL A 129 18.58 0.13 -10.12
C VAL A 129 17.80 0.94 -11.12
N GLU A 130 18.55 1.69 -11.94
CA GLU A 130 17.97 2.57 -12.95
C GLU A 130 16.99 1.81 -13.86
N ASP A 131 15.79 2.36 -13.94
CA ASP A 131 14.71 2.02 -14.87
C ASP A 131 14.10 0.62 -14.78
N ASP A 132 13.98 0.02 -13.59
CA ASP A 132 13.00 -1.05 -13.38
C ASP A 132 11.60 -0.46 -13.07
N PRO A 133 10.65 -0.44 -14.04
CA PRO A 133 9.33 0.16 -13.85
C PRO A 133 8.52 -0.56 -12.77
N VAL A 134 8.69 -1.87 -12.63
CA VAL A 134 7.97 -2.68 -11.63
C VAL A 134 8.46 -2.35 -10.23
N ALA A 135 9.78 -2.18 -10.05
CA ALA A 135 10.33 -1.76 -8.77
C ALA A 135 9.85 -0.36 -8.37
N LYS A 136 9.81 0.60 -9.32
CA LYS A 136 9.29 1.95 -9.09
C LYS A 136 7.80 1.91 -8.71
N GLU A 137 7.00 1.12 -9.41
CA GLU A 137 5.56 0.95 -9.13
C GLU A 137 5.32 0.43 -7.71
N VAL A 138 6.01 -0.65 -7.30
CA VAL A 138 5.90 -1.23 -5.95
C VAL A 138 6.28 -0.22 -4.87
N PHE A 139 7.38 0.51 -5.08
CA PHE A 139 7.86 1.52 -4.14
C PHE A 139 6.84 2.65 -3.97
N TRP A 140 6.35 3.21 -5.08
CA TRP A 140 5.40 4.32 -5.04
C TRP A 140 4.04 3.92 -4.50
N HIS A 141 3.56 2.72 -4.80
CA HIS A 141 2.33 2.19 -4.23
C HIS A 141 2.46 2.00 -2.71
N SER A 142 3.58 1.46 -2.24
CA SER A 142 3.87 1.34 -0.80
C SER A 142 3.93 2.72 -0.12
N SER A 143 4.49 3.72 -0.81
CA SER A 143 4.57 5.09 -0.31
C SER A 143 3.18 5.74 -0.18
N ALA A 144 2.25 5.42 -1.08
CA ALA A 144 0.86 5.83 -0.99
C ALA A 144 0.20 5.27 0.29
N HIS A 145 0.40 3.99 0.61
CA HIS A 145 -0.10 3.41 1.87
C HIS A 145 0.45 4.11 3.12
N VAL A 146 1.73 4.50 3.12
CA VAL A 146 2.32 5.26 4.24
C VAL A 146 1.66 6.63 4.39
N MET A 147 1.37 7.32 3.28
CA MET A 147 0.62 8.58 3.29
C MET A 147 -0.80 8.37 3.84
N GLY A 148 -1.53 7.34 3.39
CA GLY A 148 -2.86 7.01 3.89
C GLY A 148 -2.87 6.76 5.40
N ALA A 149 -1.90 5.98 5.91
CA ALA A 149 -1.75 5.72 7.33
C ALA A 149 -1.40 6.99 8.13
N ALA A 150 -0.58 7.88 7.58
CA ALA A 150 -0.28 9.17 8.20
C ALA A 150 -1.53 10.05 8.29
N LEU A 151 -2.34 10.11 7.23
CA LEU A 151 -3.57 10.89 7.19
C LEU A 151 -4.60 10.37 8.20
N GLU A 152 -4.80 9.05 8.30
CA GLU A 152 -5.70 8.46 9.30
C GLU A 152 -5.28 8.83 10.74
N GLN A 153 -3.97 8.96 11.00
CA GLN A 153 -3.48 9.32 12.34
C GLN A 153 -3.59 10.82 12.63
N ILE A 154 -3.68 11.67 11.61
CA ILE A 154 -3.84 13.12 11.74
C ILE A 154 -5.32 13.49 11.90
N TYR A 155 -6.18 12.91 11.06
CA TYR A 155 -7.58 13.29 10.93
C TYR A 155 -8.56 12.32 11.58
N GLY A 156 -8.10 11.12 11.97
CA GLY A 156 -8.92 10.14 12.66
C GLY A 156 -10.17 9.76 11.86
N ASP A 157 -11.30 9.75 12.54
CA ASP A 157 -12.60 9.31 12.01
C ASP A 157 -13.25 10.32 11.06
N ASP A 158 -12.72 11.54 10.98
CA ASP A 158 -13.17 12.56 10.03
C ASP A 158 -12.60 12.31 8.62
N LEU A 159 -11.74 11.32 8.44
CA LEU A 159 -11.11 10.97 7.17
C LEU A 159 -11.65 9.67 6.59
N LEU A 160 -11.92 9.66 5.28
CA LEU A 160 -12.20 8.46 4.52
C LEU A 160 -11.18 8.33 3.38
N LEU A 161 -10.35 7.29 3.44
CA LEU A 161 -9.37 6.96 2.40
C LEU A 161 -10.09 6.41 1.15
N CYS A 162 -9.63 6.82 -0.04
CA CYS A 162 -10.16 6.38 -1.33
C CYS A 162 -9.14 5.56 -2.11
N ASP A 163 -8.38 6.22 -3.00
CA ASP A 163 -7.42 5.57 -3.91
C ASP A 163 -6.02 6.18 -3.75
N GLY A 164 -5.00 5.35 -3.96
CA GLY A 164 -3.60 5.73 -3.82
C GLY A 164 -2.70 4.97 -4.79
N PRO A 165 -2.83 5.18 -6.11
CA PRO A 165 -2.03 4.46 -7.09
C PRO A 165 -0.63 5.06 -7.23
N ALA A 166 0.29 4.22 -7.70
CA ALA A 166 1.57 4.69 -8.24
C ALA A 166 1.36 5.34 -9.62
N LEU A 167 2.17 6.33 -9.96
CA LEU A 167 2.15 6.99 -11.26
C LEU A 167 3.18 6.37 -12.22
N PRO A 168 2.85 6.17 -13.51
CA PRO A 168 3.77 5.62 -14.50
C PRO A 168 5.07 6.42 -14.67
N GLU A 169 4.99 7.74 -14.57
CA GLU A 169 6.12 8.67 -14.70
C GLU A 169 6.94 8.80 -13.41
N GLY A 170 6.50 8.11 -12.34
CA GLY A 170 7.07 8.19 -11.00
C GLY A 170 6.26 9.08 -10.06
N GLY A 171 6.32 8.74 -8.77
CA GLY A 171 5.53 9.37 -7.72
C GLY A 171 4.21 8.63 -7.49
N PHE A 172 3.36 9.22 -6.65
CA PHE A 172 2.04 8.73 -6.31
C PHE A 172 1.14 9.89 -5.91
N PHE A 173 -0.16 9.66 -5.89
CA PHE A 173 -1.10 10.53 -5.21
C PHE A 173 -1.93 9.72 -4.20
N TYR A 174 -2.65 10.41 -3.33
CA TYR A 174 -3.61 9.78 -2.45
C TYR A 174 -4.88 10.62 -2.35
N GLU A 175 -6.02 10.03 -2.67
CA GLU A 175 -7.34 10.63 -2.56
C GLU A 175 -7.98 10.28 -1.23
N PHE A 176 -8.60 11.28 -0.61
CA PHE A 176 -9.37 11.11 0.62
C PHE A 176 -10.51 12.13 0.68
N LEU A 177 -11.54 11.80 1.45
CA LEU A 177 -12.61 12.70 1.83
C LEU A 177 -12.44 13.10 3.29
N LEU A 178 -12.39 14.40 3.55
CA LEU A 178 -12.41 14.95 4.90
C LEU A 178 -13.85 15.43 5.21
N LEU A 179 -14.47 14.82 6.22
CA LEU A 179 -15.85 15.09 6.63
C LEU A 179 -15.99 16.46 7.31
N ASN A 180 -14.94 16.94 7.98
CA ASN A 180 -14.88 18.26 8.57
C ASN A 180 -13.81 19.13 7.87
N PRO A 181 -14.20 19.93 6.86
CA PRO A 181 -13.26 20.76 6.10
C PRO A 181 -12.52 21.81 6.94
N GLU A 182 -13.03 22.18 8.12
CA GLU A 182 -12.39 23.17 8.99
C GLU A 182 -11.07 22.65 9.60
N GLN A 183 -10.93 21.32 9.70
CA GLN A 183 -9.68 20.68 10.16
C GLN A 183 -8.59 20.68 9.09
N ARG A 184 -8.92 21.03 7.84
CA ARG A 184 -7.96 20.99 6.74
C ARG A 184 -6.77 21.88 7.07
N VAL A 185 -5.61 21.26 7.27
CA VAL A 185 -4.37 22.01 7.42
C VAL A 185 -4.07 22.70 6.10
N ALA A 186 -3.93 24.03 6.13
CA ALA A 186 -3.53 24.80 4.98
C ALA A 186 -2.14 24.33 4.53
N VAL A 187 -2.08 23.76 3.33
CA VAL A 187 -0.81 23.38 2.70
C VAL A 187 -0.43 24.54 1.79
N ASP A 188 0.02 25.65 2.38
CA ASP A 188 0.50 26.80 1.61
C ASP A 188 1.83 26.45 0.91
N ARG A 189 2.61 25.54 1.52
CA ARG A 189 3.93 25.08 1.09
C ARG A 189 4.28 23.69 1.61
N LEU A 190 4.36 22.69 0.72
CA LEU A 190 4.77 21.31 1.04
C LEU A 190 6.28 21.16 1.30
N ASP A 191 7.09 22.16 0.94
CA ASP A 191 8.55 22.19 1.18
C ASP A 191 8.91 22.45 2.66
N ARG A 192 7.92 22.79 3.48
CA ARG A 192 8.10 22.98 4.92
C ARG A 192 7.73 21.73 5.69
N TYR A 193 8.32 21.60 6.88
CA TYR A 193 7.92 20.61 7.87
C TYR A 193 6.42 20.78 8.15
N THR A 194 5.64 19.76 7.81
CA THR A 194 4.19 19.72 7.99
C THR A 194 3.85 18.55 8.90
N PRO A 195 2.70 18.58 9.60
CA PRO A 195 2.24 17.42 10.36
C PRO A 195 2.24 16.10 9.56
N TYR A 196 2.06 16.18 8.23
CA TYR A 196 2.16 15.05 7.31
C TYR A 196 3.58 14.48 7.22
N THR A 197 4.58 15.33 6.95
CA THR A 197 5.99 14.87 6.83
C THR A 197 6.47 14.25 8.14
N ASP A 198 6.01 14.79 9.27
CA ASP A 198 6.42 14.35 10.60
C ASP A 198 5.89 12.96 10.87
N ARG A 199 4.62 12.76 10.51
CA ARG A 199 3.94 11.50 10.71
C ARG A 199 4.46 10.42 9.77
N ILE A 200 4.75 10.77 8.52
CA ILE A 200 5.41 9.87 7.57
C ILE A 200 6.81 9.48 8.07
N ASN A 201 7.62 10.44 8.51
CA ASN A 201 8.95 10.17 9.08
C ASN A 201 8.87 9.24 10.29
N GLN A 202 7.91 9.47 11.18
CA GLN A 202 7.66 8.61 12.34
C GLN A 202 7.28 7.18 11.91
N LEU A 203 6.39 7.03 10.93
CA LEU A 203 5.99 5.71 10.40
C LEU A 203 7.15 4.98 9.72
N CYS A 204 8.02 5.70 9.04
CA CYS A 204 9.23 5.16 8.43
C CYS A 204 10.36 4.87 9.45
N GLY A 205 10.17 5.19 10.73
CA GLY A 205 11.19 5.01 11.77
C GLY A 205 12.37 5.97 11.64
N VAL A 206 12.22 7.07 10.90
CA VAL A 206 13.22 8.11 10.73
C VAL A 206 12.98 9.18 11.79
N GLY A 207 13.74 9.12 12.90
CA GLY A 207 13.70 10.15 13.92
C GLY A 207 14.33 11.47 13.44
N ALA A 208 13.52 12.35 12.83
CA ALA A 208 13.86 13.72 12.38
C ALA A 208 15.00 13.81 11.32
N PRO A 209 15.03 14.87 10.47
CA PRO A 209 15.09 14.69 9.02
C PRO A 209 16.52 14.59 8.46
N PRO A 210 16.66 13.86 7.34
CA PRO A 210 17.49 14.31 6.24
C PRO A 210 16.65 14.42 4.95
N GLY A 211 16.42 15.66 4.50
CA GLY A 211 15.93 15.96 3.14
C GLY A 211 14.43 15.72 2.93
N SER A 212 13.68 16.82 2.78
CA SER A 212 12.25 16.85 2.45
C SER A 212 11.83 15.79 1.44
N ILE A 213 10.89 14.92 1.80
CA ILE A 213 10.09 14.19 0.81
C ILE A 213 9.32 15.25 0.03
N ARG A 214 9.70 15.48 -1.23
CA ARG A 214 9.02 16.44 -2.10
C ARG A 214 7.78 15.76 -2.68
N PHE A 215 6.63 16.03 -2.10
CA PHE A 215 5.34 15.66 -2.68
C PHE A 215 5.02 16.64 -3.82
N LEU A 216 4.77 16.10 -5.02
CA LEU A 216 4.35 16.90 -6.17
C LEU A 216 2.90 17.34 -5.96
N THR A 217 2.63 18.63 -6.13
CA THR A 217 1.27 19.16 -6.14
C THR A 217 0.60 18.95 -7.49
N ALA A 218 -0.72 19.08 -7.53
CA ALA A 218 -1.46 19.19 -8.79
C ALA A 218 -0.95 20.35 -9.68
N ALA A 219 -0.37 21.40 -9.09
CA ALA A 219 0.26 22.50 -9.84
C ALA A 219 1.61 22.06 -10.48
N ASP A 220 2.41 21.23 -9.81
CA ASP A 220 3.65 20.68 -10.37
C ASP A 220 3.38 19.74 -11.55
N LEU A 221 2.28 18.97 -11.52
CA LEU A 221 1.88 18.09 -12.62
C LEU A 221 1.40 18.87 -13.86
N SER A 222 0.85 20.06 -13.67
CA SER A 222 0.42 20.92 -14.79
C SER A 222 1.57 21.61 -15.53
N ALA A 223 2.80 21.58 -14.98
CA ALA A 223 3.99 22.18 -15.57
C ALA A 223 4.84 21.20 -16.42
N VAL A 224 4.42 19.94 -16.54
CA VAL A 224 5.11 18.85 -17.28
C VAL A 224 4.42 18.50 -18.60
N GLN A 225 3.44 19.32 -19.04
CA GLN A 225 2.87 19.28 -20.41
C GLN A 225 3.44 20.39 -21.27
#